data_AF-A0A7Z7N850-F1
#
_entry.id   AF-A0A7Z7N850-F1
#
_cell.length_a   1.000
_cell.length_b   1.000
_cell.length_c   1.000
_cell.angle_alpha   90.00
_cell.angle_beta   90.00
_cell.angle_gamma   90.00
#
_symmetry.space_group_name_H-M   'P 1'
#
loop_
_entity.id
_entity.type
_entity.pdbx_description
1 polymer ?
#
loop_
_entity_poly.entity_id
_entity_poly.type
_entity_poly.pdbx_seq_one_letter_code
_entity_poly.pdbx_strand_id
1 'polypeptide(L)'
;MGETQRDGIEVQPASPKDANERRALLLHFGDVVESIGCVLKCAERHRTIGEAAANEESLAGFPLLGLVTPHLTPHDYAARAATAFFLWTKELLEPTLNRKLLAYTVQHDLFAGNQSGWDAYLALLRAHVPWFGEGLGPVAEAEDGSLSTATWPPREIEQRK
;
A
#
# COMPACT_ATOMS: atom_id res chain seq x y z
N MET A 1 12.07 -16.98 47.57
CA MET A 1 10.95 -16.55 46.72
C MET A 1 11.50 -15.47 45.80
N GLY A 2 11.87 -15.83 44.56
CA GLY A 2 12.44 -14.88 43.61
C GLY A 2 11.33 -14.26 42.79
N GLU A 3 11.07 -12.98 43.01
CA GLU A 3 10.20 -12.17 42.16
C GLU A 3 10.82 -12.10 40.76
N THR A 4 10.13 -12.70 39.80
CA THR A 4 10.48 -12.61 38.39
C THR A 4 10.16 -11.19 37.94
N GLN A 5 11.18 -10.32 37.91
CA GLN A 5 11.16 -9.03 37.23
C GLN A 5 10.75 -9.29 35.77
N ARG A 6 9.48 -9.04 35.43
CA ARG A 6 9.05 -8.97 34.04
C ARG A 6 9.61 -7.66 33.49
N ASP A 7 10.59 -7.78 32.61
CA ASP A 7 11.00 -6.67 31.74
C ASP A 7 9.74 -6.14 31.06
N GLY A 8 9.32 -4.95 31.48
CA GLY A 8 8.34 -4.18 30.75
C GLY A 8 8.98 -3.85 29.41
N ILE A 9 8.37 -4.32 28.32
CA ILE A 9 8.66 -3.76 27.00
C ILE A 9 8.21 -2.30 27.10
N GLU A 10 9.14 -1.40 27.37
CA GLU A 10 8.92 0.03 27.36
C GLU A 10 8.66 0.43 25.91
N VAL A 11 7.38 0.38 25.51
CA VAL A 11 6.94 0.88 24.22
C VAL A 11 7.10 2.39 24.26
N GLN A 12 8.25 2.87 23.80
CA GLN A 12 8.47 4.30 23.65
C GLN A 12 7.40 4.83 22.67
N PRO A 13 6.69 5.92 23.03
CA PRO A 13 5.68 6.48 22.15
C PRO A 13 6.34 6.91 20.84
N ALA A 14 5.66 6.63 19.72
CA ALA A 14 6.13 7.02 18.40
C ALA A 14 6.46 8.52 18.36
N SER A 15 7.56 8.88 17.69
CA SER A 15 7.93 10.28 17.55
C SER A 15 6.80 11.05 16.84
N PRO A 16 6.65 12.38 17.07
CA PRO A 16 5.63 13.17 16.35
C PRO A 16 5.73 13.05 14.83
N LYS A 17 6.94 12.84 14.29
CA LYS A 17 7.17 12.59 12.87
C LYS A 17 6.59 11.25 12.44
N ASP A 18 6.91 10.16 13.16
CA ASP A 18 6.38 8.83 12.85
C ASP A 18 4.84 8.79 12.94
N ALA A 19 4.25 9.52 13.91
CA ALA A 19 2.80 9.62 14.05
C ALA A 19 2.14 10.32 12.84
N ASN A 20 2.75 11.40 12.33
CA ASN A 20 2.25 12.10 11.14
C ASN A 20 2.38 11.24 9.88
N GLU A 21 3.48 10.52 9.72
CA GLU A 21 3.69 9.60 8.59
C GLU A 21 2.67 8.45 8.61
N ARG A 22 2.44 7.84 9.79
CA ARG A 22 1.40 6.80 9.96
C ARG A 22 0.00 7.35 9.66
N ARG A 23 -0.31 8.57 10.11
CA ARG A 23 -1.57 9.23 9.79
C ARG A 23 -1.73 9.43 8.28
N ALA A 24 -0.69 9.87 7.59
CA ALA A 24 -0.73 10.03 6.13
C ALA A 24 -0.99 8.69 5.42
N LEU A 25 -0.33 7.60 5.84
CA LEU A 25 -0.57 6.27 5.29
C LEU A 25 -1.99 5.76 5.58
N LEU A 26 -2.53 6.01 6.78
CA LEU A 26 -3.91 5.64 7.11
C LEU A 26 -4.95 6.41 6.30
N LEU A 27 -4.72 7.71 6.06
CA LEU A 27 -5.59 8.50 5.19
C LEU A 27 -5.56 7.98 3.75
N HIS A 28 -4.35 7.72 3.24
CA HIS A 28 -4.20 7.14 1.91
C HIS A 28 -4.90 5.78 1.79
N PHE A 29 -4.78 4.91 2.80
CA PHE A 29 -5.54 3.66 2.85
C PHE A 29 -7.06 3.88 2.80
N GLY A 30 -7.56 4.89 3.51
CA GLY A 30 -8.97 5.30 3.44
C GLY A 30 -9.40 5.65 2.01
N ASP A 31 -8.61 6.48 1.32
CA ASP A 31 -8.88 6.86 -0.07
C ASP A 31 -8.87 5.64 -1.01
N VAL A 32 -7.96 4.67 -0.78
CA VAL A 32 -7.93 3.43 -1.57
C VAL A 32 -9.20 2.60 -1.35
N VAL A 33 -9.62 2.39 -0.10
CA VAL A 33 -10.85 1.64 0.21
C VAL A 33 -12.07 2.33 -0.40
N GLU A 34 -12.14 3.66 -0.33
CA GLU A 34 -13.22 4.43 -0.95
C GLU A 34 -13.22 4.28 -2.47
N SER A 35 -12.05 4.37 -3.11
CA SER A 35 -11.91 4.21 -4.56
C SER A 35 -12.36 2.82 -5.03
N ILE A 36 -12.07 1.76 -4.27
CA ILE A 36 -12.57 0.40 -4.56
C ILE A 36 -14.09 0.40 -4.56
N GLY A 37 -14.71 0.98 -3.52
CA GLY A 37 -16.16 1.09 -3.41
C GLY A 37 -16.80 1.88 -4.55
N CYS A 38 -16.16 2.96 -5.02
CA CYS A 38 -16.63 3.74 -6.15
C CYS A 38 -16.49 3.00 -7.48
N VAL A 39 -15.32 2.39 -7.73
CA VAL A 39 -15.04 1.60 -8.95
C VAL A 39 -16.03 0.44 -9.08
N LEU A 40 -16.32 -0.28 -8.00
CA LEU A 40 -17.24 -1.41 -8.05
C LEU A 40 -18.69 -1.01 -8.37
N LYS A 41 -19.12 0.22 -8.07
CA LYS A 41 -20.45 0.74 -8.45
C LYS A 41 -20.60 0.98 -9.95
N CYS A 42 -19.49 1.11 -10.68
CA CYS A 42 -19.47 1.33 -12.12
C CYS A 42 -18.81 0.18 -12.90
N ALA A 43 -18.45 -0.92 -12.25
CA ALA A 43 -17.65 -1.99 -12.84
C ALA A 43 -18.27 -2.57 -14.12
N GLU A 44 -19.58 -2.79 -14.13
CA GLU A 44 -20.28 -3.36 -15.30
C GLU A 44 -20.45 -2.39 -16.47
N ARG A 45 -20.20 -1.09 -16.26
CA ARG A 45 -20.35 -0.05 -17.30
C ARG A 45 -19.07 0.23 -18.08
N HIS A 46 -17.91 -0.18 -17.55
CA HIS A 46 -16.61 0.19 -18.10
C HIS A 46 -15.74 -1.05 -18.27
N ARG A 47 -15.01 -1.15 -19.39
CA ARG A 47 -14.10 -2.28 -19.60
C ARG A 47 -12.80 -2.11 -18.85
N THR A 48 -12.38 -0.86 -18.63
CA THR A 48 -11.08 -0.55 -18.03
C THR A 48 -11.18 0.56 -16.99
N ILE A 49 -10.19 0.62 -16.08
CA ILE A 49 -10.04 1.72 -15.12
C ILE A 49 -9.79 3.05 -15.82
N GLY A 50 -9.02 3.07 -16.91
CA GLY A 50 -8.79 4.28 -17.69
C GLY A 50 -10.10 4.87 -18.23
N GLU A 51 -10.99 4.02 -18.75
CA GLU A 51 -12.32 4.44 -19.19
C GLU A 51 -13.17 4.92 -18.00
N ALA A 52 -13.22 4.17 -16.90
CA ALA A 52 -14.01 4.54 -15.73
C ALA A 52 -13.58 5.90 -15.16
N ALA A 53 -12.27 6.12 -14.96
CA ALA A 53 -11.72 7.35 -14.43
C ALA A 53 -11.98 8.57 -15.34
N ALA A 54 -12.08 8.36 -16.65
CA ALA A 54 -12.38 9.42 -17.61
C ALA A 54 -13.87 9.81 -17.65
N ASN A 55 -14.78 8.91 -17.27
CA ASN A 55 -16.22 9.08 -17.48
C ASN A 55 -17.05 9.21 -16.20
N GLU A 56 -16.52 8.80 -15.05
CA GLU A 56 -17.23 8.82 -13.77
C GLU A 56 -16.70 9.96 -12.89
N GLU A 57 -17.52 10.99 -12.65
CA GLU A 57 -17.16 12.13 -11.79
C GLU A 57 -16.79 11.67 -10.36
N SER A 58 -17.43 10.60 -9.89
CA SER A 58 -17.13 9.99 -8.58
C SER A 58 -15.70 9.44 -8.46
N LEU A 59 -14.99 9.25 -9.58
CA LEU A 59 -13.61 8.75 -9.61
C LEU A 59 -12.56 9.85 -9.78
N ALA A 60 -12.95 11.08 -10.12
CA ALA A 60 -12.03 12.18 -10.37
C ALA A 60 -11.18 12.57 -9.13
N GLY A 61 -11.67 12.24 -7.93
CA GLY A 61 -11.01 12.52 -6.66
C GLY A 61 -9.91 11.54 -6.25
N PHE A 62 -9.63 10.48 -7.01
CA PHE A 62 -8.67 9.44 -6.63
C PHE A 62 -7.44 9.44 -7.53
N PRO A 63 -6.35 10.14 -7.16
CA PRO A 63 -5.11 10.19 -7.94
C PRO A 63 -4.56 8.80 -8.29
N LEU A 64 -4.71 7.82 -7.38
CA LEU A 64 -4.23 6.45 -7.56
C LEU A 64 -4.74 5.80 -8.86
N LEU A 65 -5.98 6.10 -9.27
CA LEU A 65 -6.57 5.53 -10.49
C LEU A 65 -5.83 5.96 -11.76
N GLY A 66 -5.20 7.14 -11.75
CA GLY A 66 -4.37 7.61 -12.85
C GLY A 66 -2.94 7.05 -12.85
N LEU A 67 -2.53 6.36 -11.79
CA LEU A 67 -1.17 5.81 -11.63
C LEU A 67 -1.11 4.32 -11.95
N VAL A 68 -2.21 3.59 -11.75
CA VAL A 68 -2.30 2.17 -12.06
C VAL A 68 -2.35 1.91 -13.56
N THR A 69 -2.13 0.65 -13.96
CA THR A 69 -2.20 0.26 -15.38
C THR A 69 -3.60 0.53 -15.93
N PRO A 70 -3.75 1.38 -16.97
CA PRO A 70 -5.06 1.88 -17.40
C PRO A 70 -5.96 0.78 -17.98
N HIS A 71 -5.39 -0.32 -18.47
CA HIS A 71 -6.10 -1.45 -19.05
C HIS A 71 -6.62 -2.47 -18.03
N LEU A 72 -6.37 -2.28 -16.72
CA LEU A 72 -6.98 -3.13 -15.70
C LEU A 72 -8.50 -3.02 -15.77
N THR A 73 -9.19 -4.14 -15.62
CA THR A 73 -10.63 -4.09 -15.42
C THR A 73 -10.95 -3.49 -14.04
N PRO A 74 -12.15 -2.91 -13.86
CA PRO A 74 -12.61 -2.46 -12.54
C PRO A 74 -12.49 -3.53 -11.44
N HIS A 75 -12.80 -4.79 -11.77
CA HIS A 75 -12.71 -5.92 -10.84
C HIS A 75 -11.26 -6.29 -10.52
N ASP A 76 -10.36 -6.30 -11.52
CA ASP A 76 -8.94 -6.56 -11.28
C ASP A 76 -8.30 -5.47 -10.42
N TYR A 77 -8.64 -4.21 -10.66
CA TYR A 77 -8.19 -3.12 -9.80
C TYR A 77 -8.65 -3.32 -8.35
N ALA A 78 -9.94 -3.61 -8.14
CA ALA A 78 -10.48 -3.81 -6.81
C ALA A 78 -9.78 -4.97 -6.08
N ALA A 79 -9.55 -6.08 -6.77
CA ALA A 79 -8.83 -7.23 -6.23
C ALA A 79 -7.38 -6.88 -5.88
N ARG A 80 -6.64 -6.29 -6.82
CA ARG A 80 -5.23 -5.91 -6.65
C ARG A 80 -5.03 -4.86 -5.56
N ALA A 81 -5.92 -3.87 -5.48
CA ALA A 81 -5.88 -2.85 -4.44
C ALA A 81 -6.21 -3.46 -3.06
N ALA A 82 -7.19 -4.36 -2.97
CA ALA A 82 -7.47 -5.05 -1.71
C ALA A 82 -6.26 -5.88 -1.23
N THR A 83 -5.59 -6.62 -2.13
CA THR A 83 -4.41 -7.43 -1.79
C THR A 83 -3.16 -6.59 -1.53
N ALA A 84 -2.99 -5.45 -2.18
CA ALA A 84 -1.87 -4.55 -1.92
C ALA A 84 -1.93 -3.96 -0.49
N PHE A 85 -3.13 -3.74 0.04
CA PHE A 85 -3.34 -2.95 1.26
C PHE A 85 -3.88 -3.75 2.46
N PHE A 86 -4.22 -5.04 2.33
CA PHE A 86 -4.87 -5.80 3.42
C PHE A 86 -4.08 -5.86 4.74
N LEU A 87 -2.75 -5.75 4.71
CA LEU A 87 -1.90 -5.76 5.92
C LEU A 87 -1.72 -4.38 6.55
N TRP A 88 -2.07 -3.29 5.84
CA TRP A 88 -1.73 -1.93 6.27
C TRP A 88 -2.31 -1.59 7.62
N THR A 89 -3.58 -1.94 7.88
CA THR A 89 -4.22 -1.64 9.17
C THR A 89 -3.50 -2.28 10.35
N LYS A 90 -2.95 -3.50 10.19
CA LYS A 90 -2.18 -4.16 11.24
C LYS A 90 -0.79 -3.56 11.36
N GLU A 91 -0.05 -3.49 10.25
CA GLU A 91 1.34 -3.03 10.24
C GLU A 91 1.51 -1.56 10.65
N LEU A 92 0.52 -0.70 10.37
CA LEU A 92 0.54 0.71 10.78
C LEU A 92 0.29 0.90 12.28
N LEU A 93 -0.20 -0.13 12.98
CA LEU A 93 -0.43 -0.11 14.43
C LEU A 93 0.70 -0.78 15.23
N GLU A 94 1.62 -1.49 14.56
CA GLU A 94 2.76 -2.11 15.22
C GLU A 94 3.69 -1.08 15.88
N PRO A 95 4.36 -1.38 17.00
CA PRO A 95 5.32 -0.47 17.63
C PRO A 95 6.41 -0.02 16.66
N THR A 96 6.91 -0.95 15.85
CA THR A 96 7.91 -0.69 14.80
C THR A 96 7.34 -1.06 13.43
N LEU A 97 7.30 -0.09 12.52
CA LEU A 97 6.77 -0.29 11.17
C LEU A 97 7.65 -1.25 10.37
N ASN A 98 7.03 -2.24 9.73
CA ASN A 98 7.68 -2.95 8.63
C ASN A 98 7.57 -2.12 7.35
N ARG A 99 8.42 -1.08 7.25
CA ARG A 99 8.43 -0.11 6.14
C ARG A 99 8.56 -0.79 4.78
N LYS A 100 9.40 -1.82 4.71
CA LYS A 100 9.62 -2.61 3.49
C LYS A 100 8.38 -3.39 3.09
N LEU A 101 7.72 -4.06 4.02
CA LEU A 101 6.48 -4.81 3.75
C LEU A 101 5.36 -3.89 3.25
N LEU A 102 5.14 -2.75 3.91
CA LEU A 102 4.10 -1.78 3.53
C LEU A 102 4.23 -1.32 2.07
N ALA A 103 5.47 -1.07 1.62
CA ALA A 103 5.73 -0.66 0.25
C ALA A 103 5.76 -1.84 -0.73
N TYR A 104 6.31 -2.99 -0.31
CA TYR A 104 6.45 -4.19 -1.14
C TYR A 104 5.09 -4.71 -1.60
N THR A 105 4.11 -4.83 -0.71
CA THR A 105 2.78 -5.34 -1.09
C THR A 105 2.11 -4.44 -2.12
N VAL A 106 2.28 -3.11 -2.01
CA VAL A 106 1.75 -2.17 -3.01
C VAL A 106 2.47 -2.30 -4.34
N GLN A 107 3.81 -2.31 -4.34
CA GLN A 107 4.60 -2.44 -5.56
C GLN A 107 4.26 -3.73 -6.30
N HIS A 108 4.26 -4.86 -5.58
CA HIS A 108 4.03 -6.17 -6.12
C HIS A 108 2.57 -6.34 -6.58
N ASP A 109 1.60 -6.11 -5.69
CA ASP A 109 0.22 -6.48 -6.00
C ASP A 109 -0.50 -5.44 -6.86
N LEU A 110 -0.19 -4.14 -6.73
CA LEU A 110 -0.89 -3.09 -7.48
C LEU A 110 -0.11 -2.60 -8.71
N PHE A 111 1.22 -2.61 -8.66
CA PHE A 111 2.06 -2.03 -9.71
C PHE A 111 2.86 -3.04 -10.54
N ALA A 112 2.73 -4.36 -10.34
CA ALA A 112 3.38 -5.35 -11.21
C ALA A 112 3.22 -5.01 -12.71
N GLY A 113 4.34 -5.04 -13.45
CA GLY A 113 4.43 -4.65 -14.86
C GLY A 113 4.33 -3.14 -15.15
N ASN A 114 4.25 -2.26 -14.14
CA ASN A 114 4.05 -0.82 -14.30
C ASN A 114 5.05 0.00 -13.46
N GLN A 115 6.32 0.02 -13.91
CA GLN A 115 7.39 0.80 -13.28
C GLN A 115 7.09 2.30 -13.23
N SER A 116 6.59 2.88 -14.32
CA SER A 116 6.29 4.33 -14.38
C SER A 116 5.20 4.74 -13.39
N GLY A 117 4.15 3.92 -13.25
CA GLY A 117 3.09 4.14 -12.28
C GLY A 117 3.60 4.05 -10.86
N TRP A 118 4.47 3.08 -10.58
CA TRP A 118 5.13 2.95 -9.27
C TRP A 118 5.98 4.17 -8.94
N ASP A 119 6.78 4.67 -9.87
CA ASP A 119 7.64 5.85 -9.66
C ASP A 119 6.80 7.11 -9.36
N ALA A 120 5.69 7.31 -10.08
CA ALA A 120 4.77 8.41 -9.84
C ALA A 120 4.03 8.25 -8.49
N TYR A 121 3.66 7.03 -8.12
CA TYR A 121 3.07 6.72 -6.82
C TYR A 121 4.04 7.00 -5.66
N LEU A 122 5.33 6.65 -5.82
CA LEU A 122 6.37 7.01 -4.86
C LEU A 122 6.48 8.53 -4.70
N ALA A 123 6.47 9.30 -5.79
CA ALA A 123 6.52 10.76 -5.72
C ALA A 123 5.33 11.33 -4.93
N LEU A 124 4.13 10.79 -5.12
CA LEU A 124 2.92 11.19 -4.40
C LEU A 124 3.04 10.92 -2.89
N LEU A 125 3.42 9.69 -2.51
CA LEU A 125 3.50 9.29 -1.10
C LEU A 125 4.67 9.96 -0.37
N ARG A 126 5.84 10.10 -1.02
CA ARG A 126 7.06 10.64 -0.40
C ARG A 126 6.98 12.12 -0.06
N ALA A 127 6.01 12.85 -0.59
CA ALA A 127 5.69 14.19 -0.14
C ALA A 127 5.32 14.25 1.35
N HIS A 128 4.77 13.15 1.90
CA HIS A 128 4.34 13.05 3.29
C HIS A 128 5.08 11.94 4.07
N VAL A 129 5.61 10.93 3.37
CA VAL A 129 6.25 9.75 3.96
C VAL A 129 7.58 9.49 3.25
N PRO A 130 8.66 10.24 3.57
CA PRO A 130 9.88 10.25 2.77
C PRO A 130 10.55 8.89 2.57
N TRP A 131 10.43 8.00 3.57
CA TRP A 131 11.05 6.67 3.54
C TRP A 131 10.31 5.64 2.67
N PHE A 132 9.09 5.95 2.21
CA PHE A 132 8.23 4.96 1.57
C PHE A 132 8.92 4.37 0.31
N GLY A 133 9.03 3.05 0.24
CA GLY A 133 9.68 2.33 -0.86
C GLY A 133 11.22 2.36 -0.87
N GLU A 134 11.89 2.89 0.16
CA GLU A 134 13.33 2.74 0.31
C GLU A 134 13.74 1.26 0.38
N GLY A 135 14.85 0.91 -0.29
CA GLY A 135 15.38 -0.46 -0.27
C GLY A 135 14.58 -1.48 -1.10
N LEU A 136 13.58 -1.04 -1.88
CA LEU A 136 12.93 -1.87 -2.89
C LEU A 136 13.65 -1.77 -4.24
N GLY A 137 13.69 -2.89 -4.95
CA GLY A 137 14.19 -2.96 -6.31
C GLY A 137 13.18 -2.44 -7.34
N PRO A 138 13.48 -2.59 -8.65
CA PRO A 138 12.52 -2.29 -9.69
C PRO A 138 11.29 -3.20 -9.58
N VAL A 139 10.18 -2.72 -10.15
CA VAL A 139 8.93 -3.46 -10.29
C VAL A 139 9.19 -4.71 -11.13
N ALA A 140 8.73 -5.86 -10.64
CA ALA A 140 8.78 -7.10 -11.40
C ALA A 140 7.88 -7.02 -12.64
N GLU A 141 8.31 -7.68 -13.72
CA GLU A 141 7.45 -7.84 -14.90
C GLU A 141 6.15 -8.56 -14.52
N ALA A 142 5.06 -8.28 -15.24
CA ALA A 142 3.79 -8.94 -14.97
C ALA A 142 3.91 -10.43 -15.29
N GLU A 143 3.82 -11.30 -14.29
CA GLU A 143 3.67 -12.74 -14.51
C GLU A 143 2.23 -13.04 -14.95
N ASP A 144 2.07 -13.71 -16.10
CA ASP A 144 0.77 -14.16 -16.58
C ASP A 144 0.16 -15.20 -15.63
N GLY A 145 -0.78 -14.76 -14.79
CA GLY A 145 -1.82 -15.64 -14.23
C GLY A 145 -1.47 -16.52 -13.02
N SER A 146 -0.44 -16.21 -12.23
CA SER A 146 -0.20 -16.95 -10.97
C SER A 146 -0.78 -16.21 -9.76
N LEU A 147 -1.77 -16.81 -9.10
CA LEU A 147 -2.21 -16.40 -7.78
C LEU A 147 -1.02 -16.44 -6.81
N SER A 148 -0.75 -15.29 -6.21
CA SER A 148 0.37 -14.96 -5.33
C SER A 148 0.84 -16.11 -4.42
N THR A 149 2.05 -16.61 -4.69
CA THR A 149 2.90 -17.37 -3.76
C THR A 149 3.85 -16.43 -3.01
N ALA A 150 3.42 -15.19 -2.71
CA ALA A 150 4.30 -14.16 -2.18
C ALA A 150 4.96 -14.60 -0.87
N THR A 151 6.29 -14.68 -0.90
CA THR A 151 7.13 -14.71 0.29
C THR A 151 7.34 -13.27 0.73
N TRP A 152 6.72 -12.86 1.83
CA TRP A 152 6.81 -11.49 2.32
C TRP A 152 8.17 -11.17 2.92
N PRO A 153 8.69 -9.94 2.74
CA PRO A 153 9.94 -9.53 3.38
C PRO A 153 9.81 -9.63 4.91
N PRO A 154 10.76 -10.31 5.58
CA PRO A 154 10.75 -10.41 7.04
C PRO A 154 10.88 -9.02 7.66
N ARG A 155 10.33 -8.86 8.87
CA ARG A 155 10.55 -7.65 9.66
C ARG A 155 12.04 -7.60 10.02
N GLU A 156 12.72 -6.51 9.67
CA GLU A 156 14.07 -6.26 10.16
C GLU A 156 13.96 -5.98 11.67
N ILE A 157 14.28 -6.99 12.48
CA ILE A 157 14.44 -6.82 13.92
C ILE A 157 15.81 -6.16 14.08
N GLU A 158 15.84 -4.86 14.35
CA GLU A 158 17.06 -4.16 14.77
C GLU A 158 17.62 -4.89 15.99
N GLN A 159 18.70 -5.65 15.80
CA GLN A 159 19.45 -6.20 16.92
C GLN A 159 20.13 -5.02 17.61
N ARG A 160 19.65 -4.67 18.80
CA ARG A 160 20.35 -3.76 19.72
C ARG A 160 21.79 -4.25 19.89
N LYS A 161 22.75 -3.43 19.49
CA LYS A 161 24.13 -3.47 20.03
C LYS A 161 24.20 -2.59 21.26
#